data_AF-A0A7C4TFE6-F1
#
_entry.id   AF-A0A7C4TFE6-F1
#
_cell.length_a   1.000
_cell.length_b   1.000
_cell.length_c   1.000
_cell.angle_alpha   90.00
_cell.angle_beta   90.00
_cell.angle_gamma   90.00
#
_symmetry.space_group_name_H-M   'P 1'
#
loop_
_entity.id
_entity.type
_entity.pdbx_description
1 polymer ?
#
loop_
_entity_poly.entity_id
_entity_poly.type
_entity_poly.pdbx_seq_one_letter_code
_entity_poly.pdbx_strand_id
1 'polypeptide(L)'
;FLAEQIADAKARDVLFSVHLKATMMKVSDPILFGHAVRTFFADVFAKHADALERVGANPNDGLADVLARVATLPDAERALIEAGIQAAIDTGPALAMVDSDKGITNLHVPSDIIIDASMPAMIRDSGKMWNAAGERQDCKAVIPDSSYAGVYAAVIDDCRTHGAFDPTTLGSVPNVGLMAQAAEEYGSHDKTFEIPAAGRVRVLDRSGAVLMEHRVERGDVWRSCQTKDAAVRDWVGLAVKRGRLTGAHVVFWLDERRAHDAQVIAKVRQYLPEHDTSGLTIEIMAPVDACRYSLERIRRGEDTISVTGNVLRDYLTDLFPIMELGTSAKMLSIVPLMNGGGLFETGAGGSAPKHVQQFLKENHLRWDSLGEFLALAASLEHLAQTTGNATAQILADTLDRATGSVLDEGKSPSRKVHELDNRGSHFYLALYWARELAAQTDDPALAQKFVPIAEALAANEQKIVDELNAVQGNPVDIGGYYYPDEAKVTAAMRPSATFNAIIDAI
;
A
#
# COMPACT_ATOMS: atom_id res chain seq x y z
N PHE A 1 5.04 24.12 -13.77
CA PHE A 1 5.13 23.37 -12.51
C PHE A 1 6.39 22.51 -12.43
N LEU A 2 6.53 21.39 -13.14
CA LEU A 2 7.68 20.47 -12.96
C LEU A 2 9.06 21.16 -13.07
N ALA A 3 9.27 21.97 -14.12
CA ALA A 3 10.53 22.72 -14.31
C ALA A 3 10.83 23.67 -13.14
N GLU A 4 9.81 24.33 -12.61
CA GLU A 4 9.92 25.21 -11.44
C GLU A 4 10.29 24.41 -10.18
N GLN A 5 9.69 23.24 -9.97
CA GLN A 5 9.99 22.39 -8.81
C GLN A 5 11.38 21.76 -8.87
N ILE A 6 11.87 21.43 -10.07
CA ILE A 6 13.26 20.98 -10.29
C ILE A 6 14.23 22.12 -9.95
N ALA A 7 13.96 23.34 -10.44
CA ALA A 7 14.78 24.51 -10.13
C ALA A 7 14.77 24.85 -8.62
N ASP A 8 13.62 24.78 -7.96
CA ASP A 8 13.50 25.03 -6.52
C ASP A 8 14.18 23.95 -5.68
N ALA A 9 14.08 22.67 -6.06
CA ALA A 9 14.82 21.59 -5.39
C ALA A 9 16.33 21.83 -5.45
N LYS A 10 16.84 22.25 -6.61
CA LYS A 10 18.25 22.58 -6.80
C LYS A 10 18.66 23.80 -5.98
N ALA A 11 17.87 24.86 -6.00
CA ALA A 11 18.14 26.09 -5.27
C ALA A 11 18.18 25.88 -3.74
N ARG A 12 17.40 24.92 -3.25
CA ARG A 12 17.30 24.58 -1.81
C ARG A 12 18.21 23.43 -1.38
N ASP A 13 18.97 22.85 -2.30
CA ASP A 13 19.86 21.70 -2.05
C ASP A 13 19.14 20.50 -1.39
N VAL A 14 17.94 20.20 -1.89
CA VAL A 14 17.14 19.05 -1.45
C VAL A 14 16.96 18.05 -2.59
N LEU A 15 16.75 16.78 -2.25
CA LEU A 15 16.46 15.76 -3.25
C LEU A 15 15.17 16.11 -4.00
N PHE A 16 15.17 15.90 -5.31
CA PHE A 16 13.96 15.88 -6.11
C PHE A 16 13.39 14.46 -6.14
N SER A 17 12.12 14.30 -5.77
CA SER A 17 11.41 13.03 -5.85
C SER A 17 10.00 13.22 -6.41
N VAL A 18 9.51 12.23 -7.14
CA VAL A 18 8.21 12.15 -7.78
C VAL A 18 7.46 10.96 -7.19
N HIS A 19 6.26 11.23 -6.69
CA HIS A 19 5.43 10.24 -6.02
C HIS A 19 4.09 10.14 -6.77
N LEU A 20 3.90 9.03 -7.48
CA LEU A 20 2.74 8.73 -8.31
C LEU A 20 2.24 7.30 -8.04
N LYS A 21 1.16 6.88 -8.69
CA LYS A 21 0.62 5.52 -8.58
C LYS A 21 0.54 4.83 -9.94
N ALA A 22 1.65 4.80 -10.68
CA ALA A 22 1.70 4.39 -12.09
C ALA A 22 1.22 2.95 -12.36
N THR A 23 1.33 2.04 -11.39
CA THR A 23 0.84 0.66 -11.52
C THR A 23 -0.69 0.59 -11.53
N MET A 24 -1.35 1.36 -10.67
CA MET A 24 -2.82 1.37 -10.55
C MET A 24 -3.42 2.37 -11.55
N MET A 25 -2.94 3.60 -11.57
CA MET A 25 -3.35 4.64 -12.51
C MET A 25 -2.68 4.47 -13.89
N LYS A 26 -2.89 3.29 -14.49
CA LYS A 26 -2.17 2.75 -15.66
C LYS A 26 -2.18 3.60 -16.94
N VAL A 27 -2.99 4.66 -17.01
CA VAL A 27 -3.03 5.58 -18.16
C VAL A 27 -2.46 6.94 -17.77
N SER A 28 -3.04 7.61 -16.76
CA SER A 28 -2.65 8.98 -16.40
C SER A 28 -1.23 9.08 -15.86
N ASP A 29 -0.88 8.20 -14.92
CA ASP A 29 0.33 8.39 -14.12
C ASP A 29 1.61 8.06 -14.88
N PRO A 30 1.65 7.05 -15.78
CA PRO A 30 2.78 6.89 -16.71
C PRO A 30 3.01 8.12 -17.60
N ILE A 31 1.94 8.80 -18.05
CA ILE A 31 2.06 10.04 -18.85
C ILE A 31 2.67 11.16 -17.99
N LEU A 32 2.16 11.36 -16.77
CA LEU A 32 2.69 12.35 -15.82
C LEU A 32 4.15 12.06 -15.43
N PHE A 33 4.48 10.78 -15.23
CA PHE A 33 5.85 10.33 -14.97
C PHE A 33 6.77 10.65 -16.16
N GLY A 34 6.32 10.35 -17.38
CA GLY A 34 7.05 10.70 -18.60
C GLY A 34 7.25 12.20 -18.77
N HIS A 35 6.31 13.05 -18.34
CA HIS A 35 6.54 14.50 -18.26
C HIS A 35 7.63 14.87 -17.26
N ALA A 36 7.71 14.21 -16.10
CA ALA A 36 8.80 14.44 -15.15
C ALA A 36 10.16 14.04 -15.73
N VAL A 37 10.26 12.87 -16.38
CA VAL A 37 11.48 12.41 -17.06
C VAL A 37 11.88 13.40 -18.16
N ARG A 38 10.96 13.74 -19.08
CA ARG A 38 11.22 14.70 -20.17
C ARG A 38 11.64 16.07 -19.65
N THR A 39 11.05 16.54 -18.55
CA THR A 39 11.38 17.86 -17.98
C THR A 39 12.74 17.86 -17.30
N PHE A 40 13.09 16.79 -16.59
CA PHE A 40 14.40 16.66 -15.95
C PHE A 40 15.53 16.56 -16.98
N PHE A 41 15.31 15.81 -18.07
CA PHE A 41 16.28 15.59 -19.15
C PHE A 41 15.98 16.44 -20.39
N ALA A 42 15.40 17.64 -20.22
CA ALA A 42 14.86 18.45 -21.31
C ALA A 42 15.86 18.70 -22.45
N ASP A 43 17.11 19.01 -22.12
CA ASP A 43 18.17 19.23 -23.10
C ASP A 43 18.49 17.98 -23.93
N VAL A 44 18.45 16.79 -23.31
CA VAL A 44 18.70 15.51 -24.00
C VAL A 44 17.58 15.22 -24.98
N PHE A 45 16.33 15.33 -24.52
CA PHE A 45 15.16 15.11 -25.38
C PHE A 45 15.07 16.14 -26.51
N ALA A 46 15.47 17.39 -26.28
CA ALA A 46 15.48 18.42 -27.31
C ALA A 46 16.59 18.19 -28.36
N LYS A 47 17.82 17.82 -27.95
CA LYS A 47 18.96 17.64 -28.85
C LYS A 47 18.92 16.33 -29.63
N HIS A 48 18.29 15.29 -29.07
CA HIS A 48 18.32 13.93 -29.62
C HIS A 48 16.92 13.38 -29.96
N ALA A 49 15.93 14.26 -30.16
CA ALA A 49 14.54 13.90 -30.43
C ALA A 49 14.41 12.82 -31.52
N ASP A 50 14.96 13.07 -32.71
CA ASP A 50 14.86 12.15 -33.86
C ASP A 50 15.51 10.78 -33.56
N ALA A 51 16.63 10.77 -32.84
CA ALA A 51 17.32 9.54 -32.48
C ALA A 51 16.52 8.71 -31.46
N LEU A 52 15.97 9.37 -30.44
CA LEU A 52 15.13 8.76 -29.42
C LEU A 52 13.80 8.23 -29.99
N GLU A 53 13.16 9.00 -30.88
CA GLU A 53 11.94 8.57 -31.59
C GLU A 53 12.22 7.36 -32.48
N ARG A 54 13.33 7.35 -33.23
CA ARG A 54 13.72 6.25 -34.11
C ARG A 54 13.87 4.91 -33.39
N VAL A 55 14.38 4.92 -32.15
CA VAL A 55 14.53 3.69 -31.34
C VAL A 55 13.32 3.40 -30.45
N GLY A 56 12.28 4.24 -30.52
CA GLY A 56 11.06 4.09 -29.74
C GLY A 56 11.29 4.25 -28.24
N ALA A 57 12.21 5.12 -27.82
CA ALA A 57 12.44 5.42 -26.41
C ALA A 57 11.18 6.04 -25.79
N ASN A 58 10.61 5.39 -24.76
CA ASN A 58 9.39 5.82 -24.12
C ASN A 58 9.65 6.32 -22.69
N PRO A 59 9.75 7.63 -22.45
CA PRO A 59 9.95 8.17 -21.10
C PRO A 59 8.76 7.90 -20.16
N ASN A 60 7.57 7.52 -20.67
CA ASN A 60 6.46 7.11 -19.81
C ASN A 60 6.77 5.77 -19.12
N ASP A 61 7.65 4.94 -19.72
CA ASP A 61 8.18 3.70 -19.13
C ASP A 61 9.48 3.94 -18.32
N GLY A 62 9.91 5.21 -18.22
CA GLY A 62 11.01 5.68 -17.40
C GLY A 62 12.38 5.68 -18.06
N LEU A 63 13.38 6.19 -17.33
CA LEU A 63 14.75 6.31 -17.81
C LEU A 63 15.37 4.95 -18.16
N ALA A 64 14.93 3.86 -17.49
CA ALA A 64 15.41 2.52 -17.80
C ALA A 64 15.04 2.08 -19.23
N ASP A 65 13.81 2.34 -19.71
CA ASP A 65 13.45 2.06 -21.11
C ASP A 65 14.27 2.95 -22.06
N VAL A 66 14.38 4.25 -21.76
CA VAL A 66 15.18 5.19 -22.57
C VAL A 66 16.61 4.68 -22.75
N LEU A 67 17.29 4.30 -21.66
CA LEU A 67 18.65 3.76 -21.70
C LEU A 67 18.71 2.43 -22.48
N ALA A 68 17.73 1.54 -22.28
CA ALA A 68 17.67 0.27 -23.00
C ALA A 68 17.50 0.46 -24.52
N ARG A 69 16.69 1.43 -24.96
CA ARG A 69 16.54 1.76 -26.40
C ARG A 69 17.79 2.44 -26.95
N VAL A 70 18.36 3.38 -26.21
CA VAL A 70 19.60 4.09 -26.59
C VAL A 70 20.77 3.12 -26.77
N ALA A 71 20.82 2.02 -26.01
CA ALA A 71 21.84 0.98 -26.17
C ALA A 71 21.84 0.31 -27.56
N THR A 72 20.78 0.45 -28.35
CA THR A 72 20.68 -0.08 -29.73
C THR A 72 21.21 0.86 -30.80
N LEU A 73 21.54 2.11 -30.45
CA LEU A 73 22.10 3.10 -31.36
C LEU A 73 23.59 2.83 -31.66
N PRO A 74 24.13 3.40 -32.76
CA PRO A 74 25.57 3.41 -33.01
C PRO A 74 26.35 4.06 -31.85
N ASP A 75 27.55 3.54 -31.55
CA ASP A 75 28.35 3.93 -30.39
C ASP A 75 28.51 5.45 -30.22
N ALA A 76 28.71 6.18 -31.32
CA ALA A 76 28.86 7.63 -31.28
C ALA A 76 27.58 8.37 -30.84
N GLU A 77 26.42 7.94 -31.34
CA GLU A 77 25.12 8.52 -30.95
C GLU A 77 24.77 8.14 -29.50
N ARG A 78 24.96 6.86 -29.15
CA ARG A 78 24.76 6.35 -27.79
C ARG A 78 25.57 7.14 -26.77
N ALA A 79 26.88 7.26 -26.99
CA ALA A 79 27.78 7.95 -26.06
C ALA A 79 27.41 9.43 -25.86
N LEU A 80 26.91 10.11 -26.90
CA LEU A 80 26.44 11.49 -26.78
C LEU A 80 25.18 11.60 -25.91
N ILE A 81 24.23 10.69 -26.09
CA ILE A 81 22.98 10.68 -25.30
C ILE A 81 23.28 10.33 -23.84
N GLU A 82 24.07 9.29 -23.58
CA GLU A 82 24.46 8.87 -22.23
C GLU A 82 25.23 9.97 -21.50
N ALA A 83 26.17 10.65 -22.18
CA ALA A 83 26.88 11.79 -21.62
C ALA A 83 25.93 12.97 -21.32
N GLY A 84 24.92 13.21 -22.17
CA GLY A 84 23.90 14.22 -21.93
C GLY A 84 23.03 13.91 -20.71
N ILE A 85 22.65 12.65 -20.52
CA ILE A 85 21.91 12.17 -19.35
C ILE A 85 22.75 12.37 -18.08
N GLN A 86 24.01 11.96 -18.10
CA GLN A 86 24.91 12.15 -16.96
C GLN A 86 25.10 13.64 -16.64
N ALA A 87 25.31 14.49 -17.65
CA ALA A 87 25.43 15.92 -17.45
C ALA A 87 24.15 16.54 -16.84
N ALA A 88 22.97 16.06 -17.22
CA ALA A 88 21.71 16.52 -16.61
C ALA A 88 21.59 16.09 -15.14
N ILE A 89 22.07 14.89 -14.78
CA ILE A 89 22.13 14.44 -13.38
C ILE A 89 23.13 15.30 -12.58
N ASP A 90 24.33 15.52 -13.13
CA ASP A 90 25.40 16.27 -12.47
C ASP A 90 25.05 17.76 -12.27
N THR A 91 24.28 18.33 -13.20
CA THR A 91 23.90 19.75 -13.17
C THR A 91 22.50 20.01 -12.62
N GLY A 92 21.65 18.99 -12.48
CA GLY A 92 20.31 19.08 -11.90
C GLY A 92 20.32 19.10 -10.36
N PRO A 93 19.15 19.10 -9.70
CA PRO A 93 19.07 18.70 -8.31
C PRO A 93 19.41 17.22 -8.17
N ALA A 94 19.95 16.83 -7.01
CA ALA A 94 20.11 15.43 -6.68
C ALA A 94 18.74 14.71 -6.70
N LEU A 95 18.71 13.48 -7.23
CA LEU A 95 17.50 12.66 -7.30
C LEU A 95 17.43 11.72 -6.10
N ALA A 96 16.21 11.45 -5.62
CA ALA A 96 16.00 10.34 -4.70
C ALA A 96 16.33 9.00 -5.37
N MET A 97 16.93 8.08 -4.60
CA MET A 97 17.39 6.77 -5.08
C MET A 97 16.47 5.64 -4.63
N VAL A 98 16.24 4.68 -5.52
CA VAL A 98 15.59 3.39 -5.23
C VAL A 98 16.62 2.37 -4.75
N ASP A 99 17.80 2.38 -5.39
CA ASP A 99 18.97 1.55 -5.08
C ASP A 99 20.23 2.35 -5.46
N SER A 100 20.87 2.99 -4.48
CA SER A 100 22.04 3.86 -4.68
C SER A 100 23.26 3.09 -5.18
N ASP A 101 23.46 1.85 -4.72
CA ASP A 101 24.61 1.02 -5.09
C ASP A 101 24.59 0.65 -6.58
N LYS A 102 23.39 0.62 -7.18
CA LYS A 102 23.18 0.35 -8.62
C LYS A 102 22.89 1.61 -9.43
N GLY A 103 22.87 2.79 -8.81
CA GLY A 103 22.54 4.04 -9.49
C GLY A 103 21.06 4.14 -9.94
N ILE A 104 20.16 3.33 -9.37
CA ILE A 104 18.74 3.35 -9.75
C ILE A 104 18.05 4.52 -9.03
N THR A 105 17.71 5.55 -9.80
CA THR A 105 17.01 6.76 -9.34
C THR A 105 15.49 6.60 -9.36
N ASN A 106 14.78 7.51 -8.70
CA ASN A 106 13.33 7.64 -8.74
C ASN A 106 12.74 7.83 -10.16
N LEU A 107 13.54 8.24 -11.14
CA LEU A 107 13.11 8.40 -12.54
C LEU A 107 13.37 7.17 -13.42
N HIS A 108 13.92 6.08 -12.87
CA HIS A 108 14.25 4.88 -13.65
C HIS A 108 13.02 4.10 -14.10
N VAL A 109 12.13 3.74 -13.18
CA VAL A 109 10.96 2.91 -13.45
C VAL A 109 9.75 3.52 -12.74
N PRO A 110 8.62 3.75 -13.44
CA PRO A 110 7.46 4.45 -12.88
C PRO A 110 6.78 3.73 -11.71
N SER A 111 6.99 2.41 -11.59
CA SER A 111 6.42 1.57 -10.53
C SER A 111 7.29 1.43 -9.29
N ASP A 112 8.50 1.96 -9.26
CA ASP A 112 9.44 1.74 -8.14
C ASP A 112 9.10 2.59 -6.91
N ILE A 113 8.61 3.81 -7.11
CA ILE A 113 8.20 4.73 -6.04
C ILE A 113 6.70 4.99 -6.15
N ILE A 114 5.94 4.26 -5.34
CA ILE A 114 4.47 4.33 -5.32
C ILE A 114 4.04 5.22 -4.14
N ILE A 115 3.22 6.23 -4.41
CA ILE A 115 2.91 7.32 -3.47
C ILE A 115 2.37 6.87 -2.10
N ASP A 116 1.46 5.89 -2.10
CA ASP A 116 0.83 5.30 -0.92
C ASP A 116 1.85 4.71 0.07
N ALA A 117 2.87 4.00 -0.43
CA ALA A 117 3.92 3.41 0.41
C ALA A 117 5.12 4.35 0.62
N SER A 118 5.51 5.11 -0.41
CA SER A 118 6.71 5.94 -0.39
C SER A 118 6.58 7.18 0.48
N MET A 119 5.41 7.82 0.51
CA MET A 119 5.19 9.01 1.33
C MET A 119 5.24 8.69 2.83
N PRO A 120 4.54 7.66 3.34
CA PRO A 120 4.66 7.26 4.75
C PRO A 120 6.07 6.79 5.11
N ALA A 121 6.76 6.07 4.22
CA ALA A 121 8.15 5.67 4.44
C ALA A 121 9.07 6.89 4.62
N MET A 122 8.93 7.89 3.75
CA MET A 122 9.69 9.14 3.84
C MET A 122 9.36 9.93 5.12
N ILE A 123 8.07 10.08 5.45
CA ILE A 123 7.62 10.79 6.66
C ILE A 123 8.17 10.12 7.92
N ARG A 124 8.06 8.79 8.02
CA ARG A 124 8.55 8.01 9.16
C ARG A 124 10.07 8.12 9.30
N ASP A 125 10.79 8.17 8.18
CA ASP A 125 12.25 8.27 8.15
C ASP A 125 12.74 9.74 8.26
N SER A 126 12.11 10.50 9.16
CA SER A 126 12.44 11.91 9.45
C SER A 126 12.25 12.88 8.27
N GLY A 127 11.34 12.57 7.35
CA GLY A 127 11.09 13.42 6.17
C GLY A 127 12.17 13.32 5.10
N LYS A 128 12.95 12.23 5.07
CA LYS A 128 14.14 12.07 4.23
C LYS A 128 14.02 10.90 3.26
N MET A 129 14.80 10.96 2.19
CA MET A 129 14.99 9.86 1.23
C MET A 129 16.49 9.63 0.99
N TRP A 130 16.83 8.55 0.30
CA TRP A 130 18.22 8.17 0.01
C TRP A 130 18.78 8.96 -1.16
N ASN A 131 19.97 9.53 -0.99
CA ASN A 131 20.73 10.21 -2.04
C ASN A 131 21.69 9.23 -2.76
N ALA A 132 22.42 9.72 -3.76
CA ALA A 132 23.37 8.91 -4.54
C ALA A 132 24.55 8.33 -3.71
N ALA A 133 24.87 8.93 -2.56
CA ALA A 133 25.89 8.44 -1.64
C ALA A 133 25.38 7.34 -0.68
N GLY A 134 24.10 6.96 -0.78
CA GLY A 134 23.48 6.02 0.17
C GLY A 134 23.22 6.65 1.54
N GLU A 135 23.03 7.97 1.60
CA GLU A 135 22.75 8.72 2.82
C GLU A 135 21.34 9.32 2.79
N ARG A 136 20.74 9.54 3.96
CA ARG A 136 19.42 10.17 4.07
C ARG A 136 19.52 11.69 3.95
N GLN A 137 18.75 12.29 3.05
CA GLN A 137 18.70 13.73 2.79
C GLN A 137 17.25 14.22 2.70
N ASP A 138 17.03 15.48 3.07
CA ASP A 138 15.72 16.13 2.91
C ASP A 138 15.31 16.12 1.44
N CYS A 139 14.02 15.89 1.18
CA CYS A 139 13.49 15.81 -0.17
C CYS A 139 12.33 16.77 -0.40
N LYS A 140 12.19 17.20 -1.65
CA LYS A 140 10.96 17.75 -2.20
C LYS A 140 10.17 16.61 -2.85
N ALA A 141 9.16 16.13 -2.13
CA ALA A 141 8.19 15.16 -2.64
C ALA A 141 7.18 15.83 -3.57
N VAL A 142 7.38 15.67 -4.88
CA VAL A 142 6.51 16.23 -5.91
C VAL A 142 5.34 15.28 -6.18
N ILE A 143 4.14 15.77 -5.86
CA ILE A 143 2.85 15.16 -6.18
C ILE A 143 2.10 16.16 -7.06
N PRO A 144 2.02 15.96 -8.40
CA PRO A 144 1.48 16.97 -9.31
C PRO A 144 0.00 17.32 -9.09
N ASP A 145 -0.84 16.32 -8.77
CA ASP A 145 -2.27 16.54 -8.52
C ASP A 145 -2.52 16.99 -7.08
N SER A 146 -3.31 18.04 -6.91
CA SER A 146 -3.55 18.67 -5.61
C SER A 146 -4.68 18.04 -4.81
N SER A 147 -5.43 17.07 -5.36
CA SER A 147 -6.61 16.49 -4.68
C SER A 147 -6.25 15.86 -3.34
N TYR A 148 -5.06 15.25 -3.25
CA TYR A 148 -4.63 14.47 -2.08
C TYR A 148 -3.30 14.92 -1.49
N ALA A 149 -2.48 15.68 -2.24
CA ALA A 149 -1.15 16.11 -1.80
C ALA A 149 -1.16 16.86 -0.47
N GLY A 150 -2.20 17.66 -0.23
CA GLY A 150 -2.36 18.44 1.01
C GLY A 150 -2.45 17.60 2.28
N VAL A 151 -2.90 16.34 2.20
CA VAL A 151 -2.96 15.42 3.35
C VAL A 151 -1.54 15.10 3.84
N TYR A 152 -0.64 14.72 2.94
CA TYR A 152 0.76 14.46 3.32
C TYR A 152 1.46 15.72 3.82
N ALA A 153 1.18 16.88 3.21
CA ALA A 153 1.72 18.15 3.69
C ALA A 153 1.30 18.44 5.14
N ALA A 154 0.02 18.19 5.50
CA ALA A 154 -0.46 18.36 6.86
C ALA A 154 0.28 17.47 7.87
N VAL A 155 0.55 16.21 7.52
CA VAL A 155 1.32 15.29 8.36
C VAL A 155 2.77 15.75 8.52
N ILE A 156 3.41 16.19 7.43
CA ILE A 156 4.78 16.72 7.47
C ILE A 156 4.86 17.95 8.37
N ASP A 157 3.93 18.90 8.22
CA ASP A 157 3.89 20.11 9.05
C ASP A 157 3.62 19.80 10.53
N ASP A 158 2.74 18.83 10.80
CA ASP A 158 2.49 18.32 12.15
C ASP A 158 3.75 17.70 12.76
N CYS A 159 4.45 16.82 12.05
CA CYS A 159 5.72 16.24 12.52
C CYS A 159 6.82 17.29 12.73
N ARG A 160 6.87 18.35 11.90
CA ARG A 160 7.81 19.46 12.09
C ARG A 160 7.50 20.28 13.36
N THR A 161 6.22 20.36 13.72
CA THR A 161 5.76 21.15 14.89
C THR A 161 5.83 20.35 16.19
N HIS A 162 5.46 19.07 16.14
CA HIS A 162 5.24 18.23 17.32
C HIS A 162 6.24 17.07 17.45
N GLY A 163 7.18 16.94 16.51
CA GLY A 163 8.12 15.83 16.45
C GLY A 163 7.51 14.56 15.85
N ALA A 164 8.30 13.48 15.85
CA ALA A 164 7.84 12.17 15.41
C ALA A 164 6.63 11.68 16.23
N PHE A 165 5.85 10.78 15.66
CA PHE A 165 4.85 10.05 16.43
C PHE A 165 5.52 9.14 17.47
N ASP A 166 4.87 8.95 18.62
CA ASP A 166 5.27 7.99 19.64
C ASP A 166 4.28 6.82 19.66
N PRO A 167 4.59 5.68 19.00
CA PRO A 167 3.69 4.54 18.90
C PRO A 167 3.19 3.97 20.24
N THR A 168 3.86 4.28 21.36
CA THR A 168 3.45 3.80 22.69
C THR A 168 2.24 4.53 23.27
N THR A 169 1.89 5.69 22.72
CA THR A 169 0.80 6.56 23.23
C THR A 169 -0.19 7.01 22.15
N LEU A 170 0.03 6.64 20.89
CA LEU A 170 -0.91 6.98 19.82
C LEU A 170 -2.28 6.33 20.05
N GLY A 171 -3.32 7.06 19.64
CA GLY A 171 -4.60 6.45 19.27
C GLY A 171 -4.47 5.77 17.90
N SER A 172 -5.60 5.53 17.25
CA SER A 172 -5.62 4.94 15.90
C SER A 172 -6.54 5.70 14.95
N VAL A 173 -6.18 5.69 13.66
CA VAL A 173 -7.02 6.22 12.58
C VAL A 173 -7.44 5.08 11.63
N PRO A 174 -8.47 4.28 11.99
CA PRO A 174 -9.04 3.30 11.08
C PRO A 174 -9.72 3.97 9.87
N ASN A 175 -9.98 3.18 8.82
CA ASN A 175 -10.59 3.67 7.60
C ASN A 175 -11.87 2.92 7.21
N VAL A 176 -12.87 3.65 6.71
CA VAL A 176 -14.03 3.13 5.98
C VAL A 176 -14.00 3.71 4.57
N GLY A 177 -13.62 2.89 3.60
CA GLY A 177 -13.34 3.32 2.23
C GLY A 177 -14.46 3.01 1.23
N LEU A 178 -14.82 4.00 0.42
CA LEU A 178 -15.74 3.81 -0.71
C LEU A 178 -14.99 3.21 -1.91
N MET A 179 -15.19 1.92 -2.19
CA MET A 179 -14.50 1.24 -3.30
C MET A 179 -15.39 0.34 -4.17
N ALA A 180 -16.59 -0.01 -3.70
CA ALA A 180 -17.46 -0.96 -4.38
C ALA A 180 -17.78 -0.52 -5.83
N GLN A 181 -17.80 -1.50 -6.74
CA GLN A 181 -18.10 -1.32 -8.17
C GLN A 181 -17.12 -0.37 -8.89
N ALA A 182 -15.83 -0.44 -8.55
CA ALA A 182 -14.77 0.42 -9.09
C ALA A 182 -15.17 1.90 -8.97
N ALA A 183 -15.38 2.33 -7.72
CA ALA A 183 -15.74 3.71 -7.41
C ALA A 183 -14.62 4.68 -7.78
N GLU A 184 -15.01 5.87 -8.25
CA GLU A 184 -14.14 7.02 -8.46
C GLU A 184 -12.99 6.74 -9.46
N GLU A 185 -11.75 7.08 -9.12
CA GLU A 185 -10.58 6.99 -10.01
C GLU A 185 -10.26 5.55 -10.46
N TYR A 186 -10.53 4.55 -9.62
CA TYR A 186 -10.20 3.14 -9.91
C TYR A 186 -11.06 2.57 -11.06
N GLY A 187 -12.18 3.21 -11.37
CA GLY A 187 -13.02 2.89 -12.51
C GLY A 187 -12.75 3.75 -13.74
N SER A 188 -11.72 4.60 -13.76
CA SER A 188 -11.55 5.66 -14.78
C SER A 188 -10.65 5.30 -15.95
N HIS A 189 -9.97 4.14 -15.93
CA HIS A 189 -8.89 3.85 -16.88
C HIS A 189 -9.34 3.82 -18.35
N ASP A 190 -10.51 3.25 -18.63
CA ASP A 190 -11.14 3.21 -19.96
C ASP A 190 -11.79 4.55 -20.37
N LYS A 191 -11.74 5.54 -19.47
CA LYS A 191 -12.29 6.90 -19.63
C LYS A 191 -11.20 7.96 -19.43
N THR A 192 -9.93 7.59 -19.60
CA THR A 192 -8.78 8.47 -19.49
C THR A 192 -8.07 8.55 -20.84
N PHE A 193 -7.79 9.77 -21.30
CA PHE A 193 -7.24 10.03 -22.63
C PHE A 193 -6.15 11.10 -22.57
N GLU A 194 -5.04 10.85 -23.26
CA GLU A 194 -4.12 11.91 -23.66
C GLU A 194 -4.71 12.63 -24.87
N ILE A 195 -4.86 13.95 -24.76
CA ILE A 195 -5.56 14.75 -25.76
C ILE A 195 -4.68 14.92 -27.01
N PRO A 196 -5.15 14.52 -28.20
CA PRO A 196 -4.31 14.53 -29.40
C PRO A 196 -4.22 15.93 -30.04
N ALA A 197 -5.16 16.84 -29.77
CA ALA A 197 -5.21 18.19 -30.34
C ALA A 197 -6.06 19.12 -29.47
N ALA A 198 -5.76 20.42 -29.54
CA ALA A 198 -6.53 21.43 -28.82
C ALA A 198 -7.99 21.49 -29.29
N GLY A 199 -8.91 21.68 -28.35
CA GLY A 199 -10.35 21.67 -28.61
C GLY A 199 -11.18 21.64 -27.35
N ARG A 200 -12.25 20.84 -27.37
CA ARG A 200 -13.16 20.64 -26.23
C ARG A 200 -13.53 19.18 -26.07
N VAL A 201 -13.54 18.71 -24.82
CA VAL A 201 -14.14 17.42 -24.45
C VAL A 201 -15.53 17.69 -23.88
N ARG A 202 -16.54 16.99 -24.39
CA ARG A 202 -17.94 17.07 -23.92
C ARG A 202 -18.44 15.70 -23.52
N VAL A 203 -19.16 15.63 -22.42
CA VAL A 203 -19.93 14.46 -22.00
C VAL A 203 -21.39 14.76 -22.27
N LEU A 204 -22.03 13.96 -23.11
CA LEU A 204 -23.43 14.14 -23.52
C LEU A 204 -24.31 13.02 -22.96
N ASP A 205 -25.57 13.33 -22.67
CA ASP A 205 -26.57 12.30 -22.41
C ASP A 205 -27.15 11.71 -23.71
N ARG A 206 -28.09 10.77 -23.58
CA ARG A 206 -28.74 10.13 -24.74
C ARG A 206 -29.61 11.08 -25.57
N SER A 207 -30.02 12.22 -25.03
CA SER A 207 -30.77 13.25 -25.76
C SER A 207 -29.86 14.21 -26.53
N GLY A 208 -28.54 14.13 -26.31
CA GLY A 208 -27.55 15.06 -26.85
C GLY A 208 -27.32 16.29 -25.97
N ALA A 209 -27.92 16.35 -24.78
CA ALA A 209 -27.69 17.45 -23.84
C ALA A 209 -26.28 17.34 -23.26
N VAL A 210 -25.57 18.48 -23.18
CA VAL A 210 -24.22 18.56 -22.61
C VAL A 210 -24.32 18.51 -21.10
N LEU A 211 -23.73 17.47 -20.49
CA LEU A 211 -23.64 17.30 -19.04
C LEU A 211 -22.39 17.98 -18.47
N MET A 212 -21.26 17.87 -19.17
CA MET A 212 -19.97 18.45 -18.79
C MET A 212 -19.20 18.88 -20.04
N GLU A 213 -18.43 19.97 -19.95
CA GLU A 213 -17.56 20.46 -21.02
C GLU A 213 -16.26 21.02 -20.46
N HIS A 214 -15.14 20.68 -21.10
CA HIS A 214 -13.81 21.24 -20.78
C HIS A 214 -13.13 21.72 -22.06
N ARG A 215 -12.42 22.84 -21.99
CA ARG A 215 -11.42 23.21 -23.01
C ARG A 215 -10.15 22.43 -22.72
N VAL A 216 -9.52 21.90 -23.76
CA VAL A 216 -8.33 21.06 -23.65
C VAL A 216 -7.31 21.43 -24.72
N GLU A 217 -6.04 21.17 -24.44
CA GLU A 217 -4.90 21.34 -25.34
C GLU A 217 -4.24 19.99 -25.64
N ARG A 218 -3.36 19.95 -26.65
CA ARG A 218 -2.61 18.72 -26.99
C ARG A 218 -1.72 18.31 -25.80
N GLY A 219 -1.75 17.04 -25.44
CA GLY A 219 -0.97 16.47 -24.34
C GLY A 219 -1.63 16.60 -22.97
N ASP A 220 -2.77 17.30 -22.86
CA ASP A 220 -3.57 17.26 -21.64
C ASP A 220 -4.03 15.82 -21.36
N VAL A 221 -4.09 15.44 -20.08
CA VAL A 221 -4.69 14.18 -19.65
C VAL A 221 -6.11 14.46 -19.17
N TRP A 222 -7.10 14.10 -19.96
CA TRP A 222 -8.51 14.21 -19.59
C TRP A 222 -9.02 12.88 -19.04
N ARG A 223 -9.79 12.92 -17.94
CA ARG A 223 -10.39 11.70 -17.34
C ARG A 223 -11.83 11.93 -16.88
N SER A 224 -12.60 10.84 -16.82
CA SER A 224 -13.92 10.80 -16.19
C SER A 224 -14.07 9.62 -15.24
N CYS A 225 -14.67 9.89 -14.07
CA CYS A 225 -14.87 8.93 -12.99
C CYS A 225 -16.37 8.66 -12.75
N GLN A 226 -16.70 7.52 -12.15
CA GLN A 226 -18.09 7.15 -11.85
C GLN A 226 -18.22 6.46 -10.49
N THR A 227 -19.15 6.95 -9.69
CA THR A 227 -19.50 6.36 -8.38
C THR A 227 -21.00 6.08 -8.35
N LYS A 228 -21.37 4.89 -7.89
CA LYS A 228 -22.72 4.36 -8.00
C LYS A 228 -23.44 4.60 -6.68
N ASP A 229 -24.70 5.00 -6.75
CA ASP A 229 -25.48 5.42 -5.59
C ASP A 229 -25.57 4.35 -4.49
N ALA A 230 -25.79 3.10 -4.88
CA ALA A 230 -25.84 1.96 -3.96
C ALA A 230 -24.53 1.77 -3.16
N ALA A 231 -23.38 2.00 -3.79
CA ALA A 231 -22.08 1.94 -3.12
C ALA A 231 -21.92 3.05 -2.08
N VAL A 232 -22.41 4.27 -2.36
CA VAL A 232 -22.37 5.39 -1.42
C VAL A 232 -23.27 5.12 -0.22
N ARG A 233 -24.48 4.58 -0.45
CA ARG A 233 -25.43 4.25 0.64
C ARG A 233 -24.88 3.17 1.58
N ASP A 234 -24.31 2.10 1.01
CA ASP A 234 -23.66 1.04 1.79
C ASP A 234 -22.47 1.57 2.61
N TRP A 235 -21.61 2.39 1.97
CA TRP A 235 -20.47 3.03 2.61
C TRP A 235 -20.87 3.93 3.80
N VAL A 236 -21.94 4.72 3.68
CA VAL A 236 -22.47 5.52 4.81
C VAL A 236 -22.96 4.61 5.94
N GLY A 237 -23.70 3.54 5.61
CA GLY A 237 -24.17 2.58 6.61
C GLY A 237 -23.03 1.88 7.35
N LEU A 238 -21.97 1.50 6.63
CA LEU A 238 -20.77 0.91 7.23
C LEU A 238 -20.06 1.90 8.16
N ALA A 239 -19.94 3.18 7.78
CA ALA A 239 -19.34 4.21 8.62
C ALA A 239 -20.08 4.39 9.95
N VAL A 240 -21.42 4.47 9.91
CA VAL A 240 -22.25 4.57 11.11
C VAL A 240 -22.12 3.30 11.97
N LYS A 241 -22.15 2.11 11.36
CA LYS A 241 -21.96 0.84 12.07
C LYS A 241 -20.61 0.80 12.79
N ARG A 242 -19.51 1.20 12.13
CA ARG A 242 -18.18 1.23 12.75
C ARG A 242 -18.10 2.26 13.88
N GLY A 243 -18.61 3.47 13.69
CA GLY A 243 -18.67 4.48 14.74
C GLY A 243 -19.44 4.01 15.97
N ARG A 244 -20.56 3.31 15.77
CA ARG A 244 -21.35 2.72 16.86
C ARG A 244 -20.61 1.64 17.63
N LEU A 245 -19.88 0.76 16.92
CA LEU A 245 -19.17 -0.36 17.54
C LEU A 245 -17.94 0.10 18.34
N THR A 246 -17.24 1.14 17.89
CA THR A 246 -15.99 1.58 18.51
C THR A 246 -16.14 2.79 19.43
N GLY A 247 -17.17 3.62 19.24
CA GLY A 247 -17.32 4.91 19.91
C GLY A 247 -16.36 6.00 19.41
N ALA A 248 -15.52 5.71 18.41
CA ALA A 248 -14.61 6.69 17.82
C ALA A 248 -15.37 7.75 17.01
N HIS A 249 -14.77 8.94 16.89
CA HIS A 249 -15.33 9.99 16.03
C HIS A 249 -15.31 9.54 14.56
N VAL A 250 -16.39 9.79 13.82
CA VAL A 250 -16.54 9.41 12.42
C VAL A 250 -16.40 10.66 11.57
N VAL A 251 -15.32 10.79 10.80
CA VAL A 251 -15.07 11.99 10.00
C VAL A 251 -15.09 11.62 8.51
N PHE A 252 -16.00 12.22 7.75
CA PHE A 252 -16.03 12.13 6.30
C PHE A 252 -15.07 13.14 5.68
N TRP A 253 -14.08 12.66 4.91
CA TRP A 253 -13.03 13.50 4.32
C TRP A 253 -13.46 13.92 2.91
N LEU A 254 -14.24 14.99 2.83
CA LEU A 254 -14.88 15.47 1.60
C LEU A 254 -14.74 16.99 1.52
N ASP A 255 -14.13 17.50 0.43
CA ASP A 255 -13.99 18.95 0.21
C ASP A 255 -15.18 19.48 -0.61
N GLU A 256 -16.05 20.27 -0.01
CA GLU A 256 -17.21 20.85 -0.71
C GLU A 256 -16.84 21.73 -1.93
N ARG A 257 -15.57 22.17 -2.03
CA ARG A 257 -15.07 22.93 -3.20
C ARG A 257 -14.72 22.01 -4.37
N ARG A 258 -14.58 20.70 -4.16
CA ARG A 258 -14.40 19.70 -5.20
C ARG A 258 -15.79 19.24 -5.68
N ALA A 259 -16.09 19.47 -6.95
CA ALA A 259 -17.43 19.23 -7.50
C ALA A 259 -17.94 17.79 -7.29
N HIS A 260 -17.04 16.81 -7.36
CA HIS A 260 -17.34 15.40 -7.05
C HIS A 260 -17.75 15.23 -5.58
N ASP A 261 -16.88 15.64 -4.66
CA ASP A 261 -17.12 15.53 -3.22
C ASP A 261 -18.40 16.27 -2.80
N ALA A 262 -18.71 17.43 -3.38
CA ALA A 262 -19.97 18.14 -3.12
C ALA A 262 -21.21 17.27 -3.43
N GLN A 263 -21.18 16.48 -4.50
CA GLN A 263 -22.26 15.52 -4.81
C GLN A 263 -22.28 14.34 -3.82
N VAL A 264 -21.11 13.85 -3.40
CA VAL A 264 -21.01 12.79 -2.38
C VAL A 264 -21.51 13.29 -1.02
N ILE A 265 -21.18 14.53 -0.62
CA ILE A 265 -21.68 15.17 0.60
C ILE A 265 -23.21 15.24 0.59
N ALA A 266 -23.82 15.61 -0.56
CA ALA A 266 -25.28 15.61 -0.68
C ALA A 266 -25.88 14.22 -0.43
N LYS A 267 -25.22 13.16 -0.89
CA LYS A 267 -25.62 11.76 -0.65
C LYS A 267 -25.39 11.32 0.79
N VAL A 268 -24.27 11.69 1.40
CA VAL A 268 -24.01 11.44 2.83
C VAL A 268 -25.11 12.08 3.68
N ARG A 269 -25.45 13.35 3.43
CA ARG A 269 -26.55 14.05 4.11
C ARG A 269 -27.92 13.41 3.87
N GLN A 270 -28.13 12.83 2.69
CA GLN A 270 -29.35 12.10 2.37
C GLN A 270 -29.47 10.77 3.16
N TYR A 271 -28.36 10.03 3.30
CA TYR A 271 -28.37 8.67 3.86
C TYR A 271 -28.11 8.58 5.36
N LEU A 272 -27.41 9.54 5.96
CA LEU A 272 -27.19 9.55 7.41
C LEU A 272 -28.51 9.46 8.23
N PRO A 273 -29.61 10.15 7.87
CA PRO A 273 -30.89 10.02 8.57
C PRO A 273 -31.55 8.63 8.51
N GLU A 274 -31.08 7.73 7.65
CA GLU A 274 -31.58 6.35 7.57
C GLU A 274 -30.99 5.44 8.66
N HIS A 275 -30.04 5.94 9.44
CA HIS A 275 -29.36 5.22 10.51
C HIS A 275 -29.54 5.92 11.86
N ASP A 276 -29.45 5.16 12.95
CA ASP A 276 -29.41 5.76 14.29
C ASP A 276 -28.04 6.35 14.59
N THR A 277 -27.92 7.67 14.48
CA THR A 277 -26.71 8.44 14.78
C THR A 277 -26.68 9.01 16.21
N SER A 278 -27.63 8.64 17.07
CA SER A 278 -27.75 9.20 18.42
C SER A 278 -26.51 8.89 19.25
N GLY A 279 -25.87 9.92 19.81
CA GLY A 279 -24.64 9.76 20.62
C GLY A 279 -23.37 9.46 19.81
N LEU A 280 -23.41 9.53 18.48
CA LEU A 280 -22.21 9.48 17.64
C LEU A 280 -21.73 10.91 17.31
N THR A 281 -20.42 11.12 17.31
CA THR A 281 -19.81 12.31 16.73
C THR A 281 -19.50 12.01 15.27
N ILE A 282 -20.25 12.63 14.36
CA ILE A 282 -20.09 12.48 12.91
C ILE A 282 -19.86 13.86 12.29
N GLU A 283 -18.73 14.03 11.62
CA GLU A 283 -18.32 15.30 11.01
C GLU A 283 -18.04 15.13 9.51
N ILE A 284 -18.16 16.22 8.74
CA ILE A 284 -17.74 16.28 7.33
C ILE A 284 -16.73 17.42 7.20
N MET A 285 -15.50 17.10 6.80
CA MET A 285 -14.39 18.04 6.74
C MET A 285 -13.60 17.87 5.44
N ALA A 286 -13.04 18.97 4.91
CA ALA A 286 -12.10 18.87 3.79
C ALA A 286 -10.89 18.00 4.18
N PRO A 287 -10.29 17.23 3.26
CA PRO A 287 -9.27 16.22 3.60
C PRO A 287 -8.09 16.75 4.43
N VAL A 288 -7.63 17.97 4.18
CA VAL A 288 -6.54 18.59 4.94
C VAL A 288 -6.95 18.89 6.39
N ASP A 289 -8.17 19.41 6.58
CA ASP A 289 -8.67 19.75 7.92
C ASP A 289 -9.05 18.50 8.70
N ALA A 290 -9.63 17.51 8.02
CA ALA A 290 -9.88 16.18 8.58
C ALA A 290 -8.59 15.50 9.02
N CYS A 291 -7.52 15.60 8.22
CA CYS A 291 -6.21 15.08 8.58
C CYS A 291 -5.66 15.76 9.84
N ARG A 292 -5.67 17.10 9.90
CA ARG A 292 -5.23 17.85 11.10
C ARG A 292 -6.04 17.47 12.33
N TYR A 293 -7.35 17.36 12.19
CA TYR A 293 -8.24 16.93 13.27
C TYR A 293 -7.87 15.54 13.80
N SER A 294 -7.66 14.58 12.90
CA SER A 294 -7.21 13.23 13.26
C SER A 294 -5.81 13.23 13.89
N LEU A 295 -4.89 14.05 13.40
CA LEU A 295 -3.52 14.18 13.92
C LEU A 295 -3.48 14.75 15.35
N GLU A 296 -4.33 15.74 15.63
CA GLU A 296 -4.45 16.31 16.97
C GLU A 296 -4.95 15.26 17.98
N ARG A 297 -5.95 14.47 17.56
CA ARG A 297 -6.57 13.41 18.37
C ARG A 297 -5.65 12.21 18.58
N ILE A 298 -5.04 11.70 17.51
CA ILE A 298 -4.17 10.52 17.58
C ILE A 298 -3.00 10.76 18.53
N ARG A 299 -2.45 11.98 18.59
CA ARG A 299 -1.38 12.36 19.52
C ARG A 299 -1.83 12.43 21.00
N ARG A 300 -3.14 12.48 21.26
CA ARG A 300 -3.72 12.40 22.62
C ARG A 300 -4.16 11.00 23.01
N GLY A 301 -3.85 9.98 22.20
CA GLY A 301 -4.35 8.63 22.43
C GLY A 301 -5.82 8.44 22.03
N GLU A 302 -6.39 9.34 21.24
CA GLU A 302 -7.80 9.31 20.85
C GLU A 302 -8.00 8.80 19.41
N ASP A 303 -8.99 7.94 19.22
CA ASP A 303 -9.28 7.33 17.92
C ASP A 303 -10.20 8.19 17.04
N THR A 304 -9.98 8.13 15.72
CA THR A 304 -10.82 8.80 14.72
C THR A 304 -10.98 7.94 13.48
N ILE A 305 -12.20 7.51 13.15
CA ILE A 305 -12.49 6.80 11.90
C ILE A 305 -12.46 7.81 10.75
N SER A 306 -11.53 7.59 9.81
CA SER A 306 -11.52 8.26 8.52
C SER A 306 -12.51 7.59 7.57
N VAL A 307 -13.47 8.36 7.05
CA VAL A 307 -14.48 7.87 6.10
C VAL A 307 -14.22 8.55 4.77
N THR A 308 -13.67 7.81 3.81
CA THR A 308 -13.03 8.41 2.63
C THR A 308 -13.45 7.77 1.32
N GLY A 309 -13.21 8.51 0.22
CA GLY A 309 -13.18 7.95 -1.14
C GLY A 309 -12.08 6.91 -1.33
N ASN A 310 -12.04 6.31 -2.52
CA ASN A 310 -11.23 5.15 -2.87
C ASN A 310 -9.72 5.43 -2.81
N VAL A 311 -9.27 6.57 -3.35
CA VAL A 311 -7.84 6.93 -3.33
C VAL A 311 -7.36 7.22 -1.92
N LEU A 312 -8.13 7.99 -1.14
CA LEU A 312 -7.76 8.30 0.24
C LEU A 312 -7.85 7.07 1.15
N ARG A 313 -8.76 6.12 0.90
CA ARG A 313 -8.76 4.82 1.60
C ARG A 313 -7.35 4.23 1.51
N ASP A 314 -6.88 4.08 0.29
CA ASP A 314 -5.59 3.49 -0.01
C ASP A 314 -4.43 4.24 0.69
N TYR A 315 -4.38 5.56 0.52
CA TYR A 315 -3.30 6.38 1.09
C TYR A 315 -3.28 6.36 2.62
N LEU A 316 -4.45 6.41 3.26
CA LEU A 316 -4.56 6.47 4.72
C LEU A 316 -4.32 5.10 5.38
N THR A 317 -4.71 4.01 4.70
CA THR A 317 -4.46 2.64 5.18
C THR A 317 -3.00 2.20 5.06
N ASP A 318 -2.18 2.92 4.29
CA ASP A 318 -0.71 2.83 4.41
C ASP A 318 -0.17 3.82 5.44
N LEU A 319 -0.60 5.09 5.36
CA LEU A 319 -0.03 6.17 6.17
C LEU A 319 -0.11 5.91 7.67
N PHE A 320 -1.30 5.76 8.22
CA PHE A 320 -1.48 5.66 9.67
C PHE A 320 -0.91 4.34 10.22
N PRO A 321 -1.17 3.16 9.61
CA PRO A 321 -0.54 1.92 10.06
C PRO A 321 0.99 1.92 10.02
N ILE A 322 1.62 2.60 9.05
CA ILE A 322 3.08 2.75 9.05
C ILE A 322 3.58 3.60 10.22
N MET A 323 2.82 4.61 10.65
CA MET A 323 3.16 5.42 11.83
C MET A 323 2.88 4.68 13.14
N GLU A 324 1.75 3.97 13.22
CA GLU A 324 1.28 3.25 14.42
C GLU A 324 2.04 1.94 14.64
N LEU A 325 2.20 1.13 13.59
CA LEU A 325 2.67 -0.27 13.68
C LEU A 325 4.01 -0.49 12.97
N GLY A 326 4.52 0.52 12.29
CA GLY A 326 5.72 0.43 11.48
C GLY A 326 5.55 -0.34 10.16
N THR A 327 4.33 -0.79 9.84
CA THR A 327 3.99 -1.47 8.59
C THR A 327 2.48 -1.50 8.40
N SER A 328 2.01 -1.45 7.15
CA SER A 328 0.61 -1.63 6.77
C SER A 328 0.20 -3.10 6.56
N ALA A 329 1.13 -4.05 6.70
CA ALA A 329 0.85 -5.48 6.62
C ALA A 329 0.16 -6.05 7.88
N LYS A 330 0.17 -5.31 8.99
CA LYS A 330 -0.39 -5.72 10.28
C LYS A 330 -1.79 -5.16 10.51
N MET A 331 -2.64 -5.23 9.48
CA MET A 331 -3.97 -4.62 9.47
C MET A 331 -5.05 -5.64 9.14
N LEU A 332 -6.22 -5.47 9.74
CA LEU A 332 -7.45 -6.10 9.29
C LEU A 332 -8.04 -5.28 8.13
N SER A 333 -8.16 -5.88 6.94
CA SER A 333 -8.86 -5.30 5.80
C SER A 333 -10.07 -6.16 5.44
N ILE A 334 -11.23 -5.77 5.97
CA ILE A 334 -12.49 -6.50 5.82
C ILE A 334 -13.36 -5.80 4.79
N VAL A 335 -13.84 -6.57 3.82
CA VAL A 335 -14.71 -6.12 2.74
C VAL A 335 -16.05 -6.85 2.85
N PRO A 336 -17.05 -6.27 3.54
CA PRO A 336 -18.41 -6.78 3.50
C PRO A 336 -18.93 -6.67 2.06
N LEU A 337 -19.13 -7.80 1.40
CA LEU A 337 -19.63 -7.82 0.03
C LEU A 337 -21.11 -7.43 0.05
N MET A 338 -21.52 -6.57 -0.89
CA MET A 338 -22.90 -6.08 -0.97
C MET A 338 -23.96 -7.20 -1.07
N ASN A 339 -23.57 -8.40 -1.52
CA ASN A 339 -24.44 -9.57 -1.61
C ASN A 339 -24.45 -10.46 -0.35
N GLY A 340 -23.88 -10.00 0.76
CA GLY A 340 -23.91 -10.68 2.07
C GLY A 340 -22.73 -11.58 2.39
N GLY A 341 -21.79 -11.79 1.47
CA GLY A 341 -20.53 -12.49 1.76
C GLY A 341 -19.47 -11.58 2.40
N GLY A 342 -18.34 -12.16 2.78
CA GLY A 342 -17.16 -11.44 3.27
C GLY A 342 -15.93 -11.73 2.43
N LEU A 343 -15.14 -10.69 2.15
CA LEU A 343 -13.79 -10.79 1.61
C LEU A 343 -12.82 -10.22 2.65
N PHE A 344 -11.72 -10.92 2.92
CA PHE A 344 -10.76 -10.59 3.96
C PHE A 344 -9.37 -10.47 3.33
N GLU A 345 -8.93 -9.24 3.12
CA GLU A 345 -7.59 -8.96 2.63
C GLU A 345 -6.60 -9.05 3.80
N THR A 346 -5.45 -9.66 3.56
CA THR A 346 -4.46 -10.03 4.60
C THR A 346 -3.56 -8.86 5.01
N GLY A 347 -4.00 -7.62 4.79
CA GLY A 347 -3.22 -6.39 4.97
C GLY A 347 -3.45 -5.40 3.83
N ALA A 348 -2.93 -4.17 3.98
CA ALA A 348 -3.09 -3.10 2.98
C ALA A 348 -1.86 -2.90 2.07
N GLY A 349 -0.73 -3.58 2.38
CA GLY A 349 0.52 -3.45 1.65
C GLY A 349 0.62 -4.27 0.36
N GLY A 350 1.73 -4.09 -0.37
CA GLY A 350 2.05 -4.85 -1.59
C GLY A 350 2.81 -6.17 -1.37
N SER A 351 3.21 -6.84 -2.45
CA SER A 351 3.85 -8.17 -2.43
C SER A 351 5.37 -8.18 -2.09
N ALA A 352 5.92 -7.06 -1.62
CA ALA A 352 7.28 -6.90 -1.10
C ALA A 352 8.42 -7.60 -1.92
N PRO A 353 8.75 -7.15 -3.14
CA PRO A 353 9.76 -7.79 -4.00
C PRO A 353 11.17 -7.86 -3.36
N LYS A 354 11.53 -6.91 -2.48
CA LYS A 354 12.79 -6.94 -1.73
C LYS A 354 12.87 -8.10 -0.72
N HIS A 355 11.76 -8.73 -0.35
CA HIS A 355 11.73 -9.93 0.49
C HIS A 355 12.13 -11.15 -0.35
N VAL A 356 11.62 -11.26 -1.58
CA VAL A 356 12.00 -12.32 -2.52
C VAL A 356 13.50 -12.27 -2.82
N GLN A 357 14.08 -11.09 -3.01
CA GLN A 357 15.52 -10.94 -3.23
C GLN A 357 16.36 -11.49 -2.06
N GLN A 358 15.94 -11.25 -0.81
CA GLN A 358 16.62 -11.80 0.36
C GLN A 358 16.44 -13.32 0.42
N PHE A 359 15.22 -13.80 0.21
CA PHE A 359 14.94 -15.23 0.20
C PHE A 359 15.79 -15.97 -0.82
N LEU A 360 15.87 -15.51 -2.07
CA LEU A 360 16.69 -16.15 -3.11
C LEU A 360 18.20 -16.12 -2.79
N LYS A 361 18.68 -15.03 -2.17
CA LYS A 361 20.10 -14.82 -1.90
C LYS A 361 20.60 -15.60 -0.68
N GLU A 362 19.81 -15.64 0.39
CA GLU A 362 20.25 -16.14 1.71
C GLU A 362 19.18 -16.98 2.43
N ASN A 363 18.16 -17.45 1.71
CA ASN A 363 17.11 -18.35 2.19
C ASN A 363 16.50 -17.89 3.52
N HIS A 364 16.25 -16.59 3.66
CA HIS A 364 15.60 -15.97 4.80
C HIS A 364 14.43 -15.11 4.30
N LEU A 365 13.21 -15.43 4.72
CA LEU A 365 12.01 -14.71 4.33
C LEU A 365 11.48 -13.85 5.49
N ARG A 366 11.74 -12.55 5.44
CA ARG A 366 11.28 -11.58 6.45
C ARG A 366 9.83 -11.07 6.24
N TRP A 367 9.01 -11.81 5.49
CA TRP A 367 7.59 -11.48 5.32
C TRP A 367 6.83 -11.80 6.60
N ASP A 368 6.07 -10.83 7.12
CA ASP A 368 5.27 -11.00 8.33
C ASP A 368 3.83 -11.38 7.95
N SER A 369 3.45 -12.63 8.24
CA SER A 369 2.12 -13.17 7.93
C SER A 369 1.05 -12.82 8.95
N LEU A 370 1.29 -11.90 9.89
CA LEU A 370 0.30 -11.52 10.90
C LEU A 370 -1.06 -11.16 10.29
N GLY A 371 -1.07 -10.40 9.19
CA GLY A 371 -2.32 -10.04 8.51
C GLY A 371 -3.07 -11.23 7.90
N GLU A 372 -2.37 -12.31 7.52
CA GLU A 372 -3.01 -13.57 7.09
C GLU A 372 -3.70 -14.26 8.27
N PHE A 373 -3.08 -14.24 9.46
CA PHE A 373 -3.63 -14.83 10.68
C PHE A 373 -4.91 -14.09 11.11
N LEU A 374 -4.84 -12.76 11.12
CA LEU A 374 -5.97 -11.88 11.43
C LEU A 374 -7.12 -12.05 10.43
N ALA A 375 -6.82 -12.11 9.12
CA ALA A 375 -7.83 -12.32 8.09
C ALA A 375 -8.50 -13.70 8.19
N LEU A 376 -7.74 -14.75 8.54
CA LEU A 376 -8.28 -16.08 8.74
C LEU A 376 -9.22 -16.15 9.95
N ALA A 377 -8.85 -15.52 11.08
CA ALA A 377 -9.72 -15.43 12.25
C ALA A 377 -11.05 -14.72 11.92
N ALA A 378 -10.97 -13.56 11.27
CA ALA A 378 -12.16 -12.81 10.82
C ALA A 378 -13.01 -13.61 9.81
N SER A 379 -12.38 -14.38 8.92
CA SER A 379 -13.08 -15.24 7.97
C SER A 379 -13.83 -16.40 8.66
N LEU A 380 -13.22 -17.02 9.67
CA LEU A 380 -13.82 -18.10 10.45
C LEU A 380 -14.98 -17.57 11.31
N GLU A 381 -14.81 -16.40 11.91
CA GLU A 381 -15.86 -15.70 12.66
C GLU A 381 -17.05 -15.37 11.75
N HIS A 382 -16.79 -14.82 10.55
CA HIS A 382 -17.85 -14.53 9.58
C HIS A 382 -18.61 -15.80 9.17
N LEU A 383 -17.91 -16.90 8.92
CA LEU A 383 -18.55 -18.20 8.64
C LEU A 383 -19.43 -18.64 9.82
N ALA A 384 -18.95 -18.53 11.05
CA ALA A 384 -19.70 -18.87 12.25
C ALA A 384 -20.98 -18.03 12.39
N GLN A 385 -20.86 -16.71 12.27
CA GLN A 385 -21.98 -15.78 12.41
C GLN A 385 -23.03 -15.92 11.30
N THR A 386 -22.61 -16.22 10.06
CA THR A 386 -23.52 -16.31 8.91
C THR A 386 -24.19 -17.68 8.77
N THR A 387 -23.56 -18.75 9.25
CA THR A 387 -24.06 -20.13 9.09
C THR A 387 -24.48 -20.80 10.40
N GLY A 388 -24.14 -20.20 11.55
CA GLY A 388 -24.32 -20.83 12.86
C GLY A 388 -23.31 -21.95 13.16
N ASN A 389 -22.17 -21.99 12.46
CA ASN A 389 -21.14 -23.01 12.65
C ASN A 389 -20.34 -22.78 13.94
N ALA A 390 -20.70 -23.49 15.00
CA ALA A 390 -20.06 -23.38 16.31
C ALA A 390 -18.56 -23.76 16.29
N THR A 391 -18.17 -24.78 15.53
CA THR A 391 -16.75 -25.17 15.40
C THR A 391 -15.92 -24.06 14.75
N ALA A 392 -16.48 -23.36 13.75
CA ALA A 392 -15.79 -22.22 13.14
C ALA A 392 -15.57 -21.07 14.14
N GLN A 393 -16.50 -20.84 15.07
CA GLN A 393 -16.32 -19.84 16.14
C GLN A 393 -15.17 -20.24 17.05
N ILE A 394 -15.12 -21.50 17.49
CA ILE A 394 -14.02 -22.00 18.34
C ILE A 394 -12.68 -21.85 17.64
N LEU A 395 -12.60 -22.18 16.35
CA LEU A 395 -11.39 -22.00 15.54
C LEU A 395 -10.98 -20.52 15.46
N ALA A 396 -11.92 -19.60 15.27
CA ALA A 396 -11.67 -18.16 15.25
C ALA A 396 -11.12 -17.66 16.59
N ASP A 397 -11.83 -17.94 17.69
CA ASP A 397 -11.48 -17.47 19.02
C ASP A 397 -10.13 -18.01 19.50
N THR A 398 -9.83 -19.28 19.19
CA THR A 398 -8.54 -19.90 19.50
C THR A 398 -7.41 -19.36 18.63
N LEU A 399 -7.69 -19.04 17.37
CA LEU A 399 -6.70 -18.41 16.47
C LEU A 399 -6.37 -16.98 16.89
N ASP A 400 -7.36 -16.20 17.36
CA ASP A 400 -7.13 -14.86 17.90
C ASP A 400 -6.22 -14.90 19.13
N ARG A 401 -6.47 -15.82 20.07
CA ARG A 401 -5.60 -16.01 21.25
C ARG A 401 -4.20 -16.50 20.88
N ALA A 402 -4.10 -17.41 19.91
CA ALA A 402 -2.81 -17.86 19.38
C ALA A 402 -2.02 -16.72 18.71
N THR A 403 -2.71 -15.86 17.96
CA THR A 403 -2.13 -14.67 17.35
C THR A 403 -1.64 -13.68 18.41
N GLY A 404 -2.40 -13.48 19.49
CA GLY A 404 -1.95 -12.74 20.68
C GLY A 404 -0.67 -13.32 21.28
N SER A 405 -0.60 -14.64 21.45
CA SER A 405 0.61 -15.32 21.94
C SER A 405 1.82 -15.13 21.01
N VAL A 406 1.64 -15.13 19.69
CA VAL A 406 2.73 -14.82 18.73
C VAL A 406 3.30 -13.42 18.96
N LEU A 407 2.43 -12.45 19.28
CA LEU A 407 2.83 -11.08 19.55
C LEU A 407 3.52 -10.95 20.92
N ASP A 408 2.89 -11.47 21.98
CA ASP A 408 3.38 -11.38 23.36
C ASP A 408 4.75 -12.04 23.54
N GLU A 409 4.97 -13.18 22.88
CA GLU A 409 6.22 -13.95 22.93
C GLU A 409 7.26 -13.50 21.89
N GLY A 410 6.97 -12.43 21.13
CA GLY A 410 7.90 -11.86 20.15
C GLY A 410 8.26 -12.81 19.00
N LYS A 411 7.32 -13.65 18.55
CA LYS A 411 7.54 -14.70 17.53
C LYS A 411 7.25 -14.24 16.09
N SER A 412 7.31 -12.93 15.84
CA SER A 412 7.30 -12.38 14.48
C SER A 412 8.65 -12.60 13.77
N PRO A 413 8.70 -12.63 12.43
CA PRO A 413 9.95 -12.77 11.69
C PRO A 413 10.95 -11.65 11.99
N SER A 414 12.19 -12.05 12.27
CA SER A 414 13.33 -11.14 12.24
C SER A 414 13.66 -10.73 10.80
N ARG A 415 14.48 -9.69 10.67
CA ARG A 415 15.04 -9.24 9.38
C ARG A 415 16.42 -9.83 9.12
N LYS A 416 17.02 -10.52 10.10
CA LYS A 416 18.40 -11.00 10.08
C LYS A 416 18.43 -12.49 9.81
N VAL A 417 19.31 -12.88 8.89
CA VAL A 417 19.59 -14.29 8.60
C VAL A 417 20.08 -15.03 9.85
N HIS A 418 19.70 -16.31 9.96
CA HIS A 418 19.88 -17.21 11.12
C HIS A 418 19.08 -16.84 12.37
N GLU A 419 18.20 -15.85 12.30
CA GLU A 419 17.14 -15.64 13.28
C GLU A 419 15.80 -16.17 12.72
N LEU A 420 14.75 -16.18 13.55
CA LEU A 420 13.42 -16.65 13.16
C LEU A 420 12.92 -15.90 11.92
N ASP A 421 12.45 -16.61 10.90
CA ASP A 421 11.87 -16.01 9.69
C ASP A 421 10.38 -16.36 9.56
N ASN A 422 9.75 -16.07 8.42
CA ASN A 422 8.34 -16.37 8.14
C ASN A 422 7.93 -17.82 8.46
N ARG A 423 8.78 -18.81 8.13
CA ARG A 423 8.46 -20.23 8.36
C ARG A 423 8.44 -20.53 9.87
N GLY A 424 9.34 -19.89 10.60
CA GLY A 424 9.40 -19.98 12.05
C GLY A 424 8.17 -19.38 12.74
N SER A 425 7.68 -18.22 12.28
CA SER A 425 6.46 -17.63 12.85
C SER A 425 5.22 -18.49 12.58
N HIS A 426 5.12 -19.14 11.42
CA HIS A 426 4.07 -20.11 11.10
C HIS A 426 4.09 -21.32 12.03
N PHE A 427 5.28 -21.86 12.35
CA PHE A 427 5.41 -22.92 13.35
C PHE A 427 4.90 -22.47 14.73
N TYR A 428 5.28 -21.28 15.20
CA TYR A 428 4.84 -20.76 16.49
C TYR A 428 3.33 -20.51 16.54
N LEU A 429 2.74 -19.99 15.46
CA LEU A 429 1.28 -19.87 15.36
C LEU A 429 0.61 -21.25 15.48
N ALA A 430 1.09 -22.26 14.74
CA ALA A 430 0.54 -23.60 14.80
C ALA A 430 0.65 -24.21 16.20
N LEU A 431 1.78 -24.00 16.89
CA LEU A 431 1.99 -24.44 18.28
C LEU A 431 0.97 -23.78 19.22
N TYR A 432 0.84 -22.45 19.20
CA TYR A 432 -0.08 -21.76 20.09
C TYR A 432 -1.53 -22.08 19.77
N TRP A 433 -1.89 -22.18 18.49
CA TRP A 433 -3.25 -22.53 18.08
C TRP A 433 -3.63 -23.94 18.50
N ALA A 434 -2.73 -24.92 18.34
CA ALA A 434 -2.97 -26.27 18.84
C ALA A 434 -3.14 -26.31 20.37
N ARG A 435 -2.36 -25.50 21.12
CA ARG A 435 -2.53 -25.37 22.58
C ARG A 435 -3.89 -24.80 22.96
N GLU A 436 -4.32 -23.72 22.30
CA GLU A 436 -5.62 -23.09 22.55
C GLU A 436 -6.78 -24.04 22.20
N LEU A 437 -6.66 -24.77 21.09
CA LEU A 437 -7.65 -25.78 20.69
C LEU A 437 -7.70 -26.96 21.66
N ALA A 438 -6.56 -27.40 22.20
CA ALA A 438 -6.50 -28.47 23.19
C ALA A 438 -7.03 -28.04 24.58
N ALA A 439 -6.95 -26.75 24.90
CA ALA A 439 -7.32 -26.22 26.21
C ALA A 439 -8.77 -25.71 26.32
N GLN A 440 -9.41 -25.36 25.21
CA GLN A 440 -10.79 -24.88 25.21
C GLN A 440 -11.79 -25.95 25.70
N THR A 441 -12.92 -25.51 26.24
CA THR A 441 -13.94 -26.37 26.87
C THR A 441 -15.28 -26.42 26.13
N ASP A 442 -15.43 -25.66 25.06
CA ASP A 442 -16.68 -25.51 24.30
C ASP A 442 -16.96 -26.75 23.42
N ASP A 443 -15.90 -27.40 22.92
CA ASP A 443 -15.97 -28.68 22.19
C ASP A 443 -14.91 -29.67 22.71
N PRO A 444 -15.26 -30.57 23.64
CA PRO A 444 -14.33 -31.55 24.20
C PRO A 444 -13.75 -32.53 23.18
N ALA A 445 -14.47 -32.85 22.10
CA ALA A 445 -14.00 -33.78 21.08
C ALA A 445 -12.92 -33.12 20.22
N LEU A 446 -13.12 -31.85 19.85
CA LEU A 446 -12.11 -31.03 19.19
C LEU A 446 -10.88 -30.86 20.07
N ALA A 447 -11.06 -30.56 21.36
CA ALA A 447 -9.96 -30.45 22.31
C ALA A 447 -9.13 -31.74 22.35
N GLN A 448 -9.80 -32.90 22.52
CA GLN A 448 -9.12 -34.19 22.58
C GLN A 448 -8.37 -34.53 21.28
N LYS A 449 -8.85 -34.09 20.11
CA LYS A 449 -8.13 -34.23 18.84
C LYS A 449 -6.81 -33.44 18.84
N PHE A 450 -6.80 -32.24 19.42
CA PHE A 450 -5.63 -31.35 19.38
C PHE A 450 -4.62 -31.56 20.52
N VAL A 451 -4.98 -32.25 21.61
CA VAL A 451 -4.03 -32.62 22.69
C VAL A 451 -2.73 -33.27 22.16
N PRO A 452 -2.76 -34.39 21.41
CA PRO A 452 -1.53 -35.03 20.95
C PRO A 452 -0.74 -34.17 19.96
N ILE A 453 -1.40 -33.28 19.21
CA ILE A 453 -0.76 -32.35 18.27
C ILE A 453 -0.01 -31.27 19.04
N ALA A 454 -0.66 -30.65 20.04
CA ALA A 454 -0.07 -29.63 20.89
C ALA A 454 1.15 -30.17 21.67
N GLU A 455 1.04 -31.39 22.21
CA GLU A 455 2.14 -32.07 22.89
C GLU A 455 3.31 -32.37 21.93
N ALA A 456 3.02 -32.87 20.72
CA ALA A 456 4.06 -33.17 19.73
C ALA A 456 4.80 -31.90 19.26
N LEU A 457 4.08 -30.81 18.98
CA LEU A 457 4.68 -29.53 18.61
C LEU A 457 5.52 -28.96 19.74
N ALA A 458 5.01 -28.99 20.99
CA ALA A 458 5.74 -28.48 22.15
C ALA A 458 7.01 -29.29 22.46
N ALA A 459 6.93 -30.63 22.38
CA ALA A 459 8.05 -31.51 22.65
C ALA A 459 9.17 -31.40 21.59
N ASN A 460 8.83 -30.97 20.37
CA ASN A 460 9.77 -30.83 19.26
C ASN A 460 10.12 -29.37 18.92
N GLU A 461 9.77 -28.40 19.77
CA GLU A 461 9.93 -26.96 19.48
C GLU A 461 11.36 -26.62 19.02
N GLN A 462 12.36 -26.92 19.84
CA GLN A 462 13.75 -26.58 19.52
C GLN A 462 14.22 -27.29 18.24
N LYS A 463 13.88 -28.56 18.07
CA LYS A 463 14.27 -29.35 16.90
C LYS A 463 13.70 -28.76 15.60
N ILE A 464 12.44 -28.36 15.62
CA ILE A 464 11.78 -27.74 14.47
C ILE A 464 12.45 -26.40 14.15
N VAL A 465 12.67 -25.54 15.15
CA VAL A 465 13.34 -24.25 14.96
C VAL A 465 14.75 -24.43 14.40
N ASP A 466 15.51 -25.41 14.89
CA ASP A 466 16.85 -25.73 14.38
C ASP A 466 16.81 -26.18 12.92
N GLU A 467 15.87 -27.06 12.54
CA GLU A 467 15.67 -27.50 11.15
C GLU A 467 15.31 -26.34 10.22
N LEU A 468 14.46 -25.41 10.67
CA LEU A 468 14.07 -24.22 9.90
C LEU A 468 15.23 -23.22 9.75
N ASN A 469 16.06 -23.04 10.78
CA ASN A 469 17.18 -22.10 10.75
C ASN A 469 18.41 -22.66 10.01
N ALA A 470 18.60 -23.98 9.98
CA ALA A 470 19.76 -24.63 9.38
C ALA A 470 19.88 -24.41 7.86
N VAL A 471 18.76 -24.13 7.16
CA VAL A 471 18.77 -23.88 5.72
C VAL A 471 19.09 -22.44 5.34
N GLN A 472 19.07 -21.51 6.30
CA GLN A 472 19.33 -20.09 6.08
C GLN A 472 20.82 -19.83 5.77
N GLY A 473 21.13 -18.66 5.21
CA GLY A 473 22.49 -18.21 4.89
C GLY A 473 23.02 -18.70 3.54
N ASN A 474 22.27 -19.56 2.86
CA ASN A 474 22.63 -20.11 1.54
C ASN A 474 21.65 -19.63 0.46
N PRO A 475 22.10 -19.41 -0.78
CA PRO A 475 21.19 -19.16 -1.89
C PRO A 475 20.22 -20.32 -2.10
N VAL A 476 19.01 -20.00 -2.55
CA VAL A 476 17.97 -21.00 -2.90
C VAL A 476 17.47 -20.76 -4.32
N ASP A 477 17.33 -21.83 -5.08
CA ASP A 477 16.75 -21.82 -6.42
C ASP A 477 15.31 -22.33 -6.36
N ILE A 478 14.36 -21.46 -6.73
CA ILE A 478 12.94 -21.80 -6.84
C ILE A 478 12.48 -22.02 -8.29
N GLY A 479 13.38 -22.01 -9.27
CA GLY A 479 13.05 -22.32 -10.67
C GLY A 479 12.27 -21.23 -11.42
N GLY A 480 12.25 -19.99 -10.91
CA GLY A 480 11.58 -18.85 -11.55
C GLY A 480 11.39 -17.67 -10.60
N TYR A 481 10.74 -16.60 -11.07
CA TYR A 481 10.36 -15.46 -10.23
C TYR A 481 8.85 -15.23 -10.25
N TYR A 482 8.28 -14.89 -11.42
CA TYR A 482 6.83 -14.72 -11.58
C TYR A 482 6.07 -16.06 -11.65
N TYR A 483 6.73 -17.10 -12.13
CA TYR A 483 6.18 -18.45 -12.25
C TYR A 483 7.24 -19.47 -11.81
N PRO A 484 7.50 -19.59 -10.49
CA PRO A 484 8.49 -20.51 -9.96
C PRO A 484 8.02 -21.97 -10.06
N ASP A 485 8.96 -22.90 -9.93
CA ASP A 485 8.68 -24.33 -9.87
C ASP A 485 8.08 -24.69 -8.50
N GLU A 486 6.86 -25.23 -8.51
CA GLU A 486 6.08 -25.52 -7.30
C GLU A 486 6.78 -26.51 -6.36
N ALA A 487 7.46 -27.53 -6.91
CA ALA A 487 8.15 -28.53 -6.10
C ALA A 487 9.37 -27.91 -5.39
N LYS A 488 10.14 -27.06 -6.10
CA LYS A 488 11.27 -26.32 -5.52
C LYS A 488 10.81 -25.33 -4.45
N VAL A 489 9.74 -24.57 -4.70
CA VAL A 489 9.15 -23.66 -3.70
C VAL A 489 8.71 -24.44 -2.47
N THR A 490 7.96 -25.53 -2.65
CA THR A 490 7.49 -26.37 -1.54
C THR A 490 8.65 -26.89 -0.69
N ALA A 491 9.70 -27.41 -1.33
CA ALA A 491 10.88 -27.90 -0.63
C ALA A 491 11.61 -26.78 0.15
N ALA A 492 11.72 -25.58 -0.41
CA ALA A 492 12.35 -24.43 0.24
C ALA A 492 11.50 -23.87 1.39
N MET A 493 10.17 -23.89 1.27
CA MET A 493 9.24 -23.32 2.25
C MET A 493 8.89 -24.28 3.39
N ARG A 494 9.03 -25.60 3.18
CA ARG A 494 8.75 -26.64 4.20
C ARG A 494 9.97 -27.51 4.53
N PRO A 495 11.11 -26.93 4.98
CA PRO A 495 12.35 -27.69 5.17
C PRO A 495 12.37 -28.55 6.45
N SER A 496 11.51 -28.29 7.43
CA SER A 496 11.44 -29.09 8.67
C SER A 496 10.63 -30.36 8.44
N ALA A 497 11.32 -31.49 8.29
CA ALA A 497 10.70 -32.81 8.21
C ALA A 497 9.92 -33.16 9.49
N THR A 498 10.41 -32.72 10.66
CA THR A 498 9.71 -32.93 11.93
C THR A 498 8.39 -32.19 11.97
N PHE A 499 8.37 -30.92 11.56
CA PHE A 499 7.13 -30.13 11.53
C PHE A 499 6.14 -30.68 10.51
N ASN A 500 6.60 -31.02 9.30
CA ASN A 500 5.77 -31.61 8.25
C ASN A 500 5.08 -32.88 8.72
N ALA A 501 5.82 -33.80 9.37
CA ALA A 501 5.26 -35.06 9.85
C ALA A 501 4.14 -34.87 10.91
N ILE A 502 4.22 -33.82 11.73
CA ILE A 502 3.18 -33.50 12.72
C ILE A 502 1.93 -32.93 12.04
N ILE A 503 2.11 -32.01 11.08
CA ILE A 503 0.99 -31.39 10.35
C ILE A 503 0.28 -32.41 9.44
N ASP A 504 1.02 -33.29 8.77
CA ASP A 504 0.44 -34.30 7.87
C ASP A 504 -0.37 -35.39 8.63
N ALA A 505 -0.29 -35.43 9.96
CA ALA A 505 -1.00 -36.40 10.82
C ALA A 505 -2.36 -35.91 11.37
N ILE A 506 -2.78 -34.67 11.04
CA ILE A 506 -4.03 -34.03 11.49
C ILE A 506 -5.22 -34.43 10.60
#